data_AF-A0A4V2AZE1-F1
#
_entry.id   AF-A0A4V2AZE1-F1
#
_cell.length_a   1.000
_cell.length_b   1.000
_cell.length_c   1.000
_cell.angle_alpha   90.00
_cell.angle_beta   90.00
_cell.angle_gamma   90.00
#
_symmetry.space_group_name_H-M   'P 1'
#
loop_
_entity.id
_entity.type
_entity.pdbx_description
1 polymer ?
#
loop_
_entity_poly.entity_id
_entity_poly.type
_entity_poly.pdbx_seq_one_letter_code
_entity_poly.pdbx_strand_id
1 'polypeptide(L)' 'MLKLSKYVLYDILRNRVVIAYTAFLLLVSFSLFQMEVNSSKAVLSLLNIVLIVVPLVSMVFSTIHWYNSYEFIELMLTQP' A
#
# COMPACT_ATOMS: atom_id res chain seq x y z
N MET A 1 10.19 -20.06 6.49
CA MET A 1 9.40 -18.83 6.69
C MET A 1 9.91 -17.63 5.91
N LEU A 2 11.18 -17.21 6.01
CA LEU A 2 11.70 -16.04 5.25
C LEU A 2 11.56 -16.13 3.71
N LYS A 3 11.69 -17.34 3.13
CA LYS A 3 11.47 -17.56 1.69
C LYS A 3 10.02 -17.25 1.28
N LEU A 4 9.05 -17.65 2.10
CA LEU A 4 7.62 -17.41 1.86
C LEU A 4 7.31 -15.91 1.91
N SER A 5 7.80 -15.21 2.94
CA SER A 5 7.65 -13.75 3.05
C SER A 5 8.23 -13.00 1.85
N LYS A 6 9.37 -13.46 1.30
CA LYS A 6 9.94 -12.88 0.08
C LYS A 6 9.01 -13.02 -1.13
N TYR A 7 8.37 -14.18 -1.31
CA TYR A 7 7.43 -14.38 -2.41
C TYR A 7 6.16 -13.55 -2.24
N VAL A 8 5.61 -13.49 -1.03
CA VAL A 8 4.43 -12.65 -0.73
C VAL A 8 4.74 -11.16 -0.96
N LEU A 9 5.92 -10.67 -0.52
CA LEU A 9 6.34 -9.30 -0.80
C LEU A 9 6.51 -9.03 -2.30
N TYR A 10 7.07 -10.00 -3.04
CA TYR A 10 7.20 -9.88 -4.49
C TYR A 10 5.84 -9.83 -5.19
N ASP A 11 4.86 -10.61 -4.72
CA ASP A 11 3.50 -10.60 -5.24
C ASP A 11 2.81 -9.25 -5.00
N ILE A 12 2.91 -8.71 -3.76
CA ILE A 12 2.39 -7.40 -3.41
C ILE A 12 3.01 -6.29 -4.28
N LEU A 13 4.33 -6.31 -4.49
CA LEU A 13 5.01 -5.31 -5.30
C LEU A 13 4.65 -5.39 -6.79
N ARG A 14 4.33 -6.58 -7.30
CA ARG A 14 3.89 -6.79 -8.69
C ARG A 14 2.42 -6.40 -8.90
N ASN A 15 1.67 -6.21 -7.82
CA ASN A 15 0.27 -5.84 -7.89
C ASN A 15 0.09 -4.44 -8.52
N ARG A 16 -0.62 -4.38 -9.65
CA ARG A 16 -0.88 -3.14 -10.39
C ARG A 16 -1.60 -2.08 -9.54
N VAL A 17 -2.45 -2.51 -8.60
CA VAL A 17 -3.16 -1.60 -7.70
C VAL A 17 -2.19 -0.89 -6.75
N VAL A 18 -1.20 -1.60 -6.22
CA VAL A 18 -0.18 -1.02 -5.33
C VAL A 18 0.67 -0.02 -6.10
N ILE A 19 1.10 -0.37 -7.32
CA ILE A 19 1.88 0.53 -8.18
C ILE A 19 1.07 1.79 -8.52
N ALA A 20 -0.21 1.64 -8.90
CA ALA A 20 -1.09 2.76 -9.19
C ALA A 20 -1.30 3.66 -7.96
N TYR A 21 -1.48 3.07 -6.78
CA TYR A 21 -1.63 3.81 -5.53
C TYR A 21 -0.36 4.60 -5.16
N THR A 22 0.83 3.99 -5.32
CA THR A 22 2.11 4.70 -5.13
C THR A 22 2.25 5.87 -6.09
N ALA A 23 1.96 5.66 -7.39
CA ALA A 23 2.02 6.72 -8.39
C ALA A 23 1.03 7.86 -8.08
N PHE A 24 -0.19 7.52 -7.65
CA PHE A 24 -1.19 8.49 -7.24
C PHE A 24 -0.72 9.35 -6.06
N LEU A 25 -0.25 8.72 -4.97
CA LEU A 25 0.26 9.46 -3.81
C LEU A 25 1.47 10.34 -4.15
N LEU A 26 2.35 9.86 -5.04
CA LEU A 26 3.49 10.62 -5.52
C LEU A 26 3.04 11.87 -6.27
N LEU A 27 2.09 11.74 -7.21
CA LEU A 27 1.53 12.88 -7.94
C LEU A 27 0.84 13.88 -7.02
N VAL A 28 0.07 13.40 -6.04
CA VAL A 28 -0.58 14.26 -5.03
C VAL A 28 0.46 15.01 -4.21
N SER A 29 1.52 14.33 -3.78
CA SER A 29 2.63 14.95 -3.03
C SER A 29 3.29 16.06 -3.84
N PHE A 30 3.70 15.78 -5.08
CA PHE A 30 4.28 16.81 -5.96
C PHE A 30 3.31 17.98 -6.20
N SER A 31 2.04 17.68 -6.44
CA SER A 31 1.03 18.73 -6.68
C SER A 31 0.88 19.64 -5.47
N LEU A 32 0.81 19.09 -4.26
CA LEU A 32 0.67 19.88 -3.03
C LEU A 32 1.90 20.75 -2.74
N PHE A 33 3.11 20.20 -2.93
CA PHE A 33 4.34 20.98 -2.76
C PHE A 33 4.50 22.09 -3.80
N GLN A 34 3.99 21.91 -5.02
CA GLN A 34 4.03 22.95 -6.06
C GLN A 34 2.96 24.03 -5.87
N MET A 35 1.81 23.71 -5.26
CA MET A 35 0.70 24.66 -5.07
C MET A 35 0.85 25.53 -3.82
N GLU A 36 1.51 25.04 -2.77
CA GLU A 36 1.66 25.76 -1.51
C GLU A 36 2.96 26.58 -1.48
N VAL A 37 2.85 27.88 -1.17
CA VAL A 37 4.01 28.78 -1.01
C VAL A 37 4.82 28.44 0.24
N ASN A 38 4.16 27.90 1.27
CA ASN A 38 4.79 27.53 2.54
C ASN A 38 4.91 26.00 2.65
N SER A 39 6.15 25.50 2.60
CA SER A 39 6.46 24.07 2.70
C SER A 39 5.90 23.41 3.96
N SER A 40 5.84 24.12 5.10
CA SER A 40 5.28 23.58 6.35
C SER A 40 3.78 23.29 6.23
N LYS A 41 3.05 24.13 5.48
CA LYS A 41 1.61 23.94 5.25
C LYS A 41 1.34 22.80 4.27
N ALA A 42 2.21 22.62 3.27
CA ALA A 42 2.18 21.46 2.37
C ALA A 42 2.37 20.14 3.14
N VAL A 43 3.36 20.08 4.03
CA VAL A 43 3.63 18.92 4.89
C VAL A 43 2.45 18.60 5.81
N LEU A 44 1.83 19.60 6.46
CA LEU A 44 0.65 19.40 7.30
C LEU A 44 -0.54 18.84 6.51
N SER A 45 -0.75 19.34 5.29
CA SER A 45 -1.82 18.86 4.41
C SER A 45 -1.59 17.40 3.99
N LEU A 46 -0.35 17.06 3.65
CA LEU A 46 0.06 15.68 3.36
C LEU A 46 -0.11 14.76 4.56
N LEU A 47 0.25 15.23 5.75
CA LEU A 47 0.09 14.46 6.99
C LEU A 47 -1.38 14.10 7.23
N ASN A 48 -2.30 15.04 7.03
CA ASN A 48 -3.74 14.76 7.15
C ASN A 48 -4.21 13.72 6.13
N ILE A 49 -3.76 13.80 4.88
CA ILE A 49 -4.06 12.79 3.86
C ILE A 49 -3.53 11.42 4.29
N VAL A 50 -2.30 11.36 4.79
CA VAL A 50 -1.70 10.10 5.27
C VAL A 50 -2.50 9.52 6.43
N LEU A 51 -2.86 10.32 7.43
CA LEU A 51 -3.60 9.85 8.60
C LEU A 51 -5.00 9.31 8.27
N ILE A 52 -5.65 9.82 7.23
CA ILE A 52 -7.02 9.41 6.87
C ILE A 52 -6.99 8.31 5.79
N VAL A 53 -6.29 8.56 4.69
CA VAL A 53 -6.40 7.73 3.47
C VAL A 53 -5.56 6.46 3.58
N VAL A 54 -4.33 6.54 4.10
CA VAL A 54 -3.41 5.39 4.13
C VAL A 54 -3.95 4.24 4.98
N PRO A 55 -4.49 4.45 6.20
CA PRO A 55 -5.06 3.36 6.99
C PRO A 55 -6.24 2.69 6.30
N LEU A 56 -7.13 3.47 5.68
CA LEU A 56 -8.30 2.93 4.98
C LEU A 56 -7.90 2.04 3.80
N VAL A 57 -6.99 2.54 2.95
CA VAL A 57 -6.49 1.77 1.81
C VAL A 57 -5.74 0.53 2.28
N SER A 58 -4.91 0.65 3.34
CA SER A 58 -4.17 -0.48 3.91
C SER A 58 -5.12 -1.56 4.43
N MET A 59 -6.21 -1.18 5.11
CA MET A 59 -7.20 -2.13 5.63
C MET A 59 -7.87 -2.90 4.49
N VAL A 60 -8.41 -2.18 3.50
CA VAL A 60 -9.07 -2.78 2.32
C VAL A 60 -8.10 -3.67 1.54
N PHE A 61 -6.90 -3.18 1.25
CA PHE A 61 -5.89 -3.95 0.52
C PHE A 61 -5.49 -5.23 1.26
N SER A 62 -5.25 -5.15 2.57
CA SER A 62 -4.86 -6.30 3.38
C SER A 62 -5.97 -7.36 3.42
N THR A 63 -7.22 -6.93 3.58
CA THR A 63 -8.38 -7.84 3.55
C THR A 63 -8.50 -8.53 2.19
N ILE A 64 -8.42 -7.79 1.08
CA ILE A 64 -8.47 -8.38 -0.27
C ILE A 64 -7.32 -9.36 -0.49
N HIS A 65 -6.10 -8.99 -0.13
CA HIS A 65 -4.93 -9.85 -0.27
C HIS A 65 -5.07 -11.13 0.56
N TRP A 66 -5.61 -11.04 1.77
CA TRP A 66 -5.87 -12.20 2.62
C TRP A 66 -6.86 -13.16 1.99
N TYR A 67 -8.02 -12.67 1.52
CA TYR A 67 -9.02 -13.51 0.87
C TYR A 67 -8.49 -14.18 -0.40
N ASN A 68 -7.75 -13.44 -1.23
CA ASN A 68 -7.16 -14.00 -2.45
C ASN A 68 -6.06 -15.04 -2.17
N SER A 69 -5.40 -14.96 -1.01
CA SER A 69 -4.34 -15.90 -0.62
C SER A 69 -4.85 -17.11 0.17
N TYR A 70 -6.16 -17.18 0.44
CA TYR A 70 -6.72 -18.18 1.35
C TYR A 70 -6.43 -19.63 0.90
N GLU A 71 -6.71 -19.96 -0.36
CA GLU A 71 -6.41 -21.29 -0.92
C GLU A 71 -4.92 -21.62 -0.92
N PHE A 72 -4.06 -20.63 -1.17
CA PHE A 72 -2.61 -20.81 -1.11
C PHE A 72 -2.14 -21.11 0.32
N ILE A 73 -2.71 -20.44 1.32
CA ILE A 73 -2.42 -20.69 2.73
C ILE A 73 -2.86 -22.11 3.12
N GLU A 74 -4.04 -22.56 2.69
CA GLU A 74 -4.51 -23.92 2.92
C GLU A 74 -3.56 -24.97 2.32
N LEU A 75 -3.14 -24.79 1.07
CA LEU A 75 -2.16 -25.68 0.42
C LEU A 75 -0.82 -25.71 1.16
N MET A 76 -0.35 -24.56 1.64
CA MET A 76 0.89 -24.48 2.43
C MET A 76 0.78 -25.23 3.77
N LEU A 77 -0.39 -25.29 4.39
CA LEU A 77 -0.62 -26.02 5.64
C LEU A 77 -0.65 -27.54 5.46
N THR A 78 -0.92 -28.02 4.24
CA THR A 78 -0.90 -29.46 3.92
C THR A 78 0.50 -29.99 3.61
N GLN A 79 1.50 -29.12 3.48
CA GLN A 79 2.88 -29.54 3.27
C GLN A 79 3.46 -30.13 4.58
N PRO A 80 4.05 -31.33 4.54
CA PRO A 80 4.64 -31.98 5.72
C PRO A 80 5.84 -31.22 6.30
#